data_AF-A0A7W1CIV2-F1
#
_entry.id   AF-A0A7W1CIV2-F1
#
_cell.length_a   1.000
_cell.length_b   1.000
_cell.length_c   1.000
_cell.angle_alpha   90.00
_cell.angle_beta   90.00
_cell.angle_gamma   90.00
#
_symmetry.space_group_name_H-M   'P 1'
#
loop_
_entity.id
_entity.type
_entity.pdbx_description
1 polymer ?
#
loop_
_entity_poly.entity_id
_entity_poly.type
_entity_poly.pdbx_seq_one_letter_code
_entity_poly.pdbx_strand_id
1 'polypeptide(L)'
;MTNLENQRIVLLREVTQTQSLMLLLQKYGANPISVPLLAFEPIDEELKLIDHEFLQPFTAICFTSVNGVNFFIKALLRTNFNPKCLLQKKIYAVGPKTNEKLQEYGLNAKSLPKEYSAAGLLKLLPDDLSQEYFLLPMAEIAKETLEKGLRAKNAHVKVLKTYKTLLLDPQFDLVREEDWVIFTSPSTVNHY
;
A
#
# COMPACT_ATOMS: atom_id res chain seq x y z
N MET A 1 -13.88 32.11 -2.72
CA MET A 1 -13.04 30.95 -3.09
C MET A 1 -11.61 31.38 -2.93
N THR A 2 -10.86 30.77 -2.01
CA THR A 2 -9.43 31.03 -1.85
C THR A 2 -8.72 30.46 -3.07
N ASN A 3 -8.21 31.35 -3.92
CA ASN A 3 -7.49 31.01 -5.14
C ASN A 3 -6.03 30.72 -4.77
N LEU A 4 -5.46 29.61 -5.24
CA LEU A 4 -4.05 29.24 -4.97
C LEU A 4 -3.11 29.78 -6.06
N GLU A 5 -3.55 30.79 -6.80
CA GLU A 5 -2.82 31.44 -7.89
C GLU A 5 -1.35 31.70 -7.54
N ASN A 6 -0.47 31.12 -8.36
CA ASN A 6 0.99 31.22 -8.29
C ASN A 6 1.64 30.72 -7.00
N GLN A 7 0.88 30.13 -6.07
CA GLN A 7 1.43 29.55 -4.85
C GLN A 7 2.28 28.34 -5.20
N ARG A 8 3.53 28.31 -4.72
CA ARG A 8 4.43 27.17 -4.84
C ARG A 8 4.17 26.21 -3.69
N ILE A 9 3.81 24.97 -4.04
CA ILE A 9 3.40 23.97 -3.04
C ILE A 9 4.27 22.72 -3.22
N VAL A 10 5.17 22.49 -2.28
CA VAL A 10 6.10 21.36 -2.26
C VAL A 10 5.41 20.13 -1.67
N LEU A 11 5.43 19.05 -2.43
CA LEU A 11 4.96 17.73 -2.05
C LEU A 11 6.17 16.80 -1.83
N LEU A 12 6.28 16.29 -0.61
CA LEU A 12 7.42 15.47 -0.17
C LEU A 12 7.20 13.95 -0.29
N ARG A 13 6.09 13.54 -0.89
CA ARG A 13 5.68 12.13 -1.00
C ARG A 13 6.14 11.54 -2.33
N GLU A 14 6.26 10.21 -2.38
CA GLU A 14 6.51 9.44 -3.60
C GLU A 14 5.61 9.87 -4.78
N VAL A 15 6.22 9.89 -5.96
CA VAL A 15 5.68 10.53 -7.18
C VAL A 15 4.33 9.95 -7.62
N THR A 16 4.16 8.63 -7.60
CA THR A 16 2.88 8.01 -8.01
C THR A 16 1.74 8.32 -7.05
N GLN A 17 2.02 8.61 -5.78
CA GLN A 17 1.02 9.02 -4.79
C GLN A 17 0.71 10.51 -4.79
N THR A 18 1.51 11.35 -5.45
CA THR A 18 1.29 12.81 -5.52
C THR A 18 0.59 13.26 -6.80
N GLN A 19 0.58 12.45 -7.86
CA GLN A 19 0.08 12.86 -9.17
C GLN A 19 -1.35 13.42 -9.15
N SER A 20 -2.30 12.78 -8.47
CA SER A 20 -3.67 13.29 -8.36
C SER A 20 -3.77 14.59 -7.58
N LEU A 21 -2.95 14.77 -6.55
CA LEU A 21 -2.87 16.01 -5.77
C LEU A 21 -2.21 17.13 -6.58
N MET A 22 -1.14 16.83 -7.34
CA MET A 22 -0.51 17.78 -8.25
C MET A 22 -1.53 18.33 -9.25
N LEU A 23 -2.27 17.45 -9.91
CA LEU A 23 -3.32 17.83 -10.87
C LEU A 23 -4.43 18.67 -10.21
N LEU A 24 -4.82 18.30 -8.98
CA LEU A 24 -5.82 19.05 -8.22
C LEU A 24 -5.31 20.46 -7.87
N LEU A 25 -4.09 20.60 -7.39
CA LEU A 25 -3.49 21.88 -7.02
C LEU A 25 -3.31 22.79 -8.24
N GLN A 26 -2.86 22.23 -9.37
CA GLN A 26 -2.78 22.94 -10.64
C GLN A 26 -4.14 23.46 -11.10
N LYS A 27 -5.21 22.66 -10.94
CA LYS A 27 -6.59 23.08 -11.25
C LYS A 27 -7.04 24.31 -10.45
N TYR A 28 -6.45 24.55 -9.27
CA TYR A 28 -6.71 25.73 -8.43
C TYR A 28 -5.68 26.87 -8.60
N GLY A 29 -4.84 26.81 -9.64
CA GLY A 29 -3.88 27.88 -9.98
C GLY A 29 -2.53 27.78 -9.26
N ALA A 30 -2.29 26.73 -8.49
CA ALA A 30 -1.02 26.53 -7.81
C ALA A 30 0.06 25.97 -8.75
N ASN A 31 1.31 26.15 -8.34
CA ASN A 31 2.51 25.61 -8.97
C ASN A 31 3.11 24.52 -8.06
N PRO A 32 2.56 23.29 -8.06
CA PRO A 32 3.04 22.26 -7.16
C PRO A 32 4.38 21.67 -7.64
N ILE A 33 5.23 21.30 -6.69
CA ILE A 33 6.60 20.84 -6.91
C ILE A 33 6.77 19.51 -6.19
N SER A 34 7.26 18.49 -6.88
CA SER A 34 7.46 17.17 -6.29
C SER A 34 8.92 17.03 -5.86
N VAL A 35 9.15 16.88 -4.55
CA VAL A 35 10.47 16.60 -3.95
C VAL A 35 10.34 15.30 -3.15
N PRO A 36 10.24 14.14 -3.81
CA PRO A 36 9.93 12.88 -3.13
C PRO A 36 11.05 12.47 -2.17
N LEU A 37 10.70 12.17 -0.91
CA LEU A 37 11.67 11.63 0.06
C LEU A 37 11.81 10.10 -0.01
N LEU A 38 10.79 9.44 -0.55
CA LEU A 38 10.68 7.99 -0.56
C LEU A 38 10.41 7.48 -1.97
N ALA A 39 11.02 6.34 -2.29
CA ALA A 39 10.66 5.49 -3.41
C ALA A 39 10.33 4.08 -2.93
N PHE A 40 9.65 3.32 -3.78
CA PHE A 40 9.34 1.92 -3.51
C PHE A 40 9.81 1.07 -4.69
N GLU A 41 10.59 0.03 -4.39
CA GLU A 41 11.08 -0.91 -5.40
C GLU A 41 10.53 -2.31 -5.15
N PRO A 42 10.23 -3.08 -6.20
CA PRO A 42 9.86 -4.47 -6.05
C PRO A 42 11.01 -5.28 -5.43
N ILE A 43 10.66 -6.34 -4.70
CA ILE A 43 11.62 -7.38 -4.29
C ILE A 43 11.48 -8.53 -5.29
N ASP A 44 12.20 -8.44 -6.40
CA ASP A 44 11.98 -9.32 -7.55
C ASP A 44 12.21 -10.81 -7.24
N GLU A 45 13.10 -11.14 -6.29
CA GLU A 45 13.36 -12.54 -5.90
C GLU A 45 12.16 -13.22 -5.24
N GLU A 46 11.37 -12.46 -4.49
CA GLU A 46 10.12 -12.93 -3.87
C GLU A 46 8.99 -12.92 -4.89
N LEU A 47 8.90 -11.85 -5.69
CA LEU A 47 7.80 -11.66 -6.63
C LEU A 47 7.83 -12.63 -7.82
N LYS A 48 9.01 -13.09 -8.26
CA LYS A 48 9.13 -14.06 -9.36
C LYS A 48 8.59 -15.44 -9.03
N LEU A 49 8.40 -15.75 -7.74
CA LEU A 49 7.88 -17.03 -7.27
C LEU A 49 6.35 -17.09 -7.30
N ILE A 50 5.68 -15.98 -7.62
CA ILE A 50 4.23 -15.87 -7.53
C ILE A 50 3.58 -16.29 -8.85
N ASP A 51 2.94 -17.46 -8.82
CA ASP A 51 2.12 -17.97 -9.91
C ASP A 51 0.83 -18.63 -9.36
N HIS A 52 0.14 -19.38 -10.22
CA HIS A 52 -1.06 -20.12 -9.83
C HIS A 52 -0.80 -21.18 -8.75
N GLU A 53 0.33 -21.88 -8.80
CA GLU A 53 0.67 -22.96 -7.88
C GLU A 53 1.06 -22.41 -6.51
N PHE A 54 1.89 -21.37 -6.48
CA PHE A 54 2.23 -20.64 -5.27
C PHE A 54 0.96 -20.18 -4.53
N LEU A 55 -0.06 -19.74 -5.27
CA LEU A 55 -1.29 -19.24 -4.68
C LEU A 55 -2.27 -20.33 -4.23
N GLN A 56 -2.17 -21.58 -4.70
CA GLN A 56 -3.12 -22.64 -4.35
C GLN A 56 -3.37 -22.83 -2.85
N PRO A 57 -2.35 -22.97 -1.98
CA PRO A 57 -2.59 -23.32 -0.58
C PRO A 57 -3.31 -22.22 0.21
N PHE A 58 -3.30 -20.97 -0.26
CA PHE A 58 -3.85 -19.85 0.50
C PHE A 58 -5.37 -19.75 0.37
N THR A 59 -6.06 -19.73 1.50
CA THR A 59 -7.51 -19.48 1.59
C THR A 59 -7.84 -18.00 1.69
N ALA A 60 -6.90 -17.19 2.18
CA ALA A 60 -7.08 -15.76 2.42
C ALA A 60 -5.85 -14.92 2.05
N ILE A 61 -6.08 -13.66 1.69
CA ILE A 61 -5.04 -12.66 1.42
C ILE A 61 -5.39 -11.37 2.17
N CYS A 62 -4.45 -10.84 2.96
CA CYS A 62 -4.63 -9.57 3.66
C CYS A 62 -3.68 -8.50 3.14
N PHE A 63 -4.24 -7.40 2.66
CA PHE A 63 -3.49 -6.24 2.19
C PHE A 63 -3.52 -5.11 3.22
N THR A 64 -2.34 -4.66 3.63
CA THR A 64 -2.18 -3.58 4.61
C THR A 64 -1.76 -2.25 4.00
N SER A 65 -1.59 -2.19 2.68
CA SER A 65 -1.25 -0.96 1.97
C SER A 65 -1.63 -1.03 0.49
N VAL A 66 -1.87 0.15 -0.11
CA VAL A 66 -2.03 0.32 -1.56
C VAL A 66 -0.81 -0.23 -2.31
N ASN A 67 0.40 0.00 -1.80
CA ASN A 67 1.63 -0.52 -2.39
C ASN A 67 1.67 -2.05 -2.40
N GLY A 68 1.29 -2.70 -1.29
CA GLY A 68 1.20 -4.17 -1.23
C GLY A 68 0.26 -4.74 -2.30
N VAL A 69 -0.88 -4.09 -2.55
CA VAL A 69 -1.79 -4.46 -3.66
C VAL A 69 -1.09 -4.29 -5.01
N ASN A 70 -0.51 -3.11 -5.26
CA ASN A 70 0.16 -2.78 -6.52
C ASN A 70 1.26 -3.77 -6.88
N PHE A 71 2.24 -3.97 -6.00
CA PHE A 71 3.39 -4.82 -6.29
C PHE A 71 2.99 -6.28 -6.45
N PHE A 72 2.07 -6.77 -5.61
CA PHE A 72 1.55 -8.12 -5.71
C PHE A 72 0.78 -8.37 -7.03
N ILE A 73 -0.18 -7.50 -7.37
CA ILE A 73 -0.99 -7.67 -8.59
C ILE A 73 -0.12 -7.49 -9.84
N LYS A 74 0.80 -6.51 -9.85
CA LYS A 74 1.74 -6.35 -10.97
C LYS A 74 2.61 -7.59 -11.18
N ALA A 75 3.06 -8.23 -10.09
CA ALA A 75 3.81 -9.48 -10.19
C ALA A 75 2.98 -10.61 -10.81
N LEU A 76 1.73 -10.77 -10.39
CA LEU A 76 0.80 -11.75 -10.98
C LEU A 76 0.55 -11.48 -12.47
N LEU A 77 0.35 -10.23 -12.86
CA LEU A 77 0.10 -9.89 -14.26
C LEU A 77 1.30 -10.24 -15.17
N ARG A 78 2.53 -10.27 -14.64
CA ARG A 78 3.73 -10.72 -15.39
C ARG A 78 3.69 -12.21 -15.74
N THR A 79 2.93 -13.03 -15.02
CA THR A 79 2.82 -14.48 -15.24
C THR A 79 1.58 -14.87 -16.06
N ASN A 80 0.93 -13.90 -16.73
CA ASN A 80 -0.38 -14.07 -17.38
C ASN A 80 -1.50 -14.52 -16.43
N PHE A 81 -1.29 -14.40 -15.12
CA PHE A 81 -2.30 -14.72 -14.13
C PHE A 81 -3.47 -13.74 -14.24
N ASN A 82 -4.69 -14.26 -14.32
CA ASN A 82 -5.89 -13.43 -14.27
C ASN A 82 -6.20 -13.06 -12.81
N PRO A 83 -6.13 -11.77 -12.39
CA PRO A 83 -6.39 -11.38 -11.01
C PRO A 83 -7.76 -11.82 -10.47
N LYS A 84 -8.75 -12.01 -11.34
CA LYS A 84 -10.08 -12.51 -10.95
C LYS A 84 -10.05 -13.91 -10.34
N CYS A 85 -9.00 -14.71 -10.59
CA CYS A 85 -8.79 -15.98 -9.88
C CYS A 85 -8.60 -15.78 -8.37
N LEU A 86 -8.30 -14.57 -7.89
CA LEU A 86 -8.26 -14.28 -6.46
C LEU A 86 -9.65 -14.16 -5.82
N LEU A 87 -10.73 -14.05 -6.61
CA LEU A 87 -12.11 -13.98 -6.09
C LEU A 87 -12.56 -15.26 -5.37
N GLN A 88 -11.89 -16.39 -5.62
CA GLN A 88 -12.12 -17.64 -4.88
C GLN A 88 -11.48 -17.64 -3.48
N LYS A 89 -10.72 -16.58 -3.13
CA LYS A 89 -10.04 -16.42 -1.84
C LYS A 89 -10.71 -15.33 -1.01
N LYS A 90 -10.57 -15.39 0.31
CA LYS A 90 -11.03 -14.34 1.22
C LYS A 90 -10.05 -13.17 1.16
N ILE A 91 -10.47 -12.04 0.62
CA ILE A 91 -9.63 -10.84 0.54
C ILE A 91 -9.98 -9.90 1.69
N TYR A 92 -8.96 -9.41 2.39
CA TYR A 92 -9.09 -8.42 3.43
C TYR A 92 -8.20 -7.21 3.13
N ALA A 93 -8.69 -6.02 3.48
CA ALA A 93 -7.95 -4.78 3.35
C ALA A 93 -8.00 -4.01 4.65
N VAL A 94 -6.88 -3.38 5.02
CA VAL A 94 -6.78 -2.62 6.27
C VAL A 94 -7.67 -1.38 6.30
N GLY A 95 -8.03 -0.82 5.14
CA GLY A 95 -8.86 0.38 5.08
C GLY A 95 -9.31 0.75 3.66
N PRO A 96 -10.11 1.83 3.53
CA PRO A 96 -10.81 2.17 2.29
C PRO A 96 -9.90 2.35 1.08
N LYS A 97 -8.79 3.10 1.20
CA LYS A 97 -7.86 3.32 0.09
C LYS A 97 -7.23 2.03 -0.46
N THR A 98 -6.93 1.09 0.42
CA THR A 98 -6.41 -0.23 -0.01
C THR A 98 -7.49 -1.03 -0.73
N ASN A 99 -8.75 -0.92 -0.30
CA ASN A 99 -9.88 -1.55 -0.97
C ASN A 99 -10.24 -0.91 -2.30
N GLU A 100 -10.23 0.43 -2.39
CA GLU A 100 -10.36 1.16 -3.66
C GLU A 100 -9.30 0.68 -4.66
N LYS A 101 -8.07 0.45 -4.20
CA LYS A 101 -7.03 -0.07 -5.07
C LYS A 101 -7.29 -1.51 -5.55
N LEU A 102 -7.87 -2.36 -4.71
CA LEU A 102 -8.31 -3.71 -5.11
C LEU A 102 -9.42 -3.63 -6.17
N GLN A 103 -10.33 -2.66 -6.04
CA GLN A 103 -11.47 -2.47 -6.96
C GLN A 103 -11.03 -2.12 -8.38
N GLU A 104 -9.93 -1.39 -8.54
CA GLU A 104 -9.33 -1.13 -9.86
C GLU A 104 -8.99 -2.43 -10.62
N TYR A 105 -8.75 -3.53 -9.91
CA TYR A 105 -8.48 -4.86 -10.46
C TYR A 105 -9.70 -5.79 -10.44
N GLY A 106 -10.90 -5.27 -10.14
CA GLY A 106 -12.12 -6.05 -10.03
C GLY A 106 -12.20 -6.93 -8.77
N LEU A 107 -11.40 -6.61 -7.74
CA LEU A 107 -11.39 -7.31 -6.45
C LEU A 107 -12.04 -6.44 -5.38
N ASN A 108 -12.60 -7.07 -4.35
CA ASN A 108 -13.16 -6.38 -3.19
C ASN A 108 -12.74 -7.09 -1.92
N ALA A 109 -12.38 -6.32 -0.90
CA ALA A 109 -12.26 -6.84 0.44
C ALA A 109 -13.65 -7.27 0.95
N LYS A 110 -13.69 -8.42 1.63
CA LYS A 110 -14.92 -8.96 2.22
C LYS A 110 -15.54 -8.01 3.24
N SER A 111 -14.69 -7.34 4.01
CA SER A 111 -15.07 -6.35 5.01
C SER A 111 -13.86 -5.49 5.36
N LEU A 112 -14.14 -4.31 5.93
CA LEU A 112 -13.12 -3.39 6.43
C LEU A 112 -13.23 -3.30 7.95
N PRO A 113 -12.09 -3.24 8.67
CA PRO A 113 -12.11 -3.04 10.11
C PRO A 113 -12.55 -1.61 10.44
N LYS A 114 -13.16 -1.42 11.62
CA LYS A 114 -13.53 -0.08 12.11
C LYS A 114 -12.31 0.81 12.35
N GLU A 115 -11.30 0.22 12.98
CA GLU A 115 -9.99 0.83 13.14
C GLU A 115 -9.17 0.43 11.91
N TYR A 116 -8.86 1.35 11.01
CA TYR A 116 -8.14 1.06 9.76
C TYR A 116 -6.66 0.69 10.01
N SER A 117 -6.44 -0.43 10.70
CA SER A 117 -5.15 -0.89 11.21
C SER A 117 -5.05 -2.41 11.21
N ALA A 118 -3.82 -2.93 11.33
CA ALA A 118 -3.58 -4.36 11.49
C ALA A 118 -4.31 -4.95 12.71
N ALA A 119 -4.34 -4.22 13.83
CA ALA A 119 -5.07 -4.62 15.03
C ALA A 119 -6.59 -4.66 14.77
N GLY A 120 -7.12 -3.71 14.00
CA GLY A 120 -8.52 -3.70 13.59
C GLY A 120 -8.89 -4.92 12.74
N LEU A 121 -8.02 -5.33 11.81
CA LEU A 121 -8.22 -6.56 11.04
C LEU A 121 -8.28 -7.79 11.97
N LEU A 122 -7.40 -7.89 12.95
CA LEU A 122 -7.41 -9.01 13.91
C LEU A 122 -8.70 -9.07 14.74
N LYS A 123 -9.25 -7.91 15.12
CA LYS A 123 -10.55 -7.81 15.82
C LYS A 123 -11.74 -8.21 14.93
N LEU A 124 -11.62 -8.02 13.61
CA LEU A 124 -12.66 -8.36 12.64
C LEU A 124 -12.72 -9.87 12.34
N LEU A 125 -11.58 -10.56 12.50
CA LEU A 125 -11.45 -11.98 12.19
C LEU A 125 -11.89 -12.87 13.38
N PRO A 126 -12.43 -14.07 13.10
CA PRO A 126 -12.72 -15.08 14.12
C PRO A 126 -11.53 -15.38 15.04
N ASP A 127 -11.81 -15.92 16.23
CA ASP A 127 -10.77 -16.26 17.21
C ASP A 127 -10.02 -17.55 16.88
N ASP A 128 -10.65 -18.48 16.16
CA ASP A 128 -9.96 -19.63 15.61
C ASP A 128 -9.92 -19.57 14.08
N LEU A 129 -8.71 -19.62 13.54
CA LEU A 129 -8.37 -19.59 12.13
C LEU A 129 -7.51 -20.81 11.76
N SER A 130 -7.56 -21.89 12.54
CA SER A 130 -6.80 -23.13 12.32
C SER A 130 -6.93 -23.73 10.92
N GLN A 131 -8.05 -23.48 10.23
CA GLN A 131 -8.31 -23.96 8.87
C GLN A 131 -7.90 -22.96 7.77
N GLU A 132 -7.35 -21.80 8.13
CA GLU A 132 -7.07 -20.72 7.19
C GLU A 132 -5.56 -20.59 6.92
N TYR A 133 -5.24 -20.42 5.64
CA TYR A 133 -3.90 -20.16 5.15
C TYR A 133 -3.86 -18.75 4.57
N PHE A 134 -3.23 -17.84 5.31
CA PHE A 134 -3.12 -16.43 4.97
C PHE A 134 -1.82 -16.15 4.22
N LEU A 135 -1.95 -15.47 3.09
CA LEU A 135 -0.86 -14.76 2.43
C LEU A 135 -0.89 -13.28 2.83
N LEU A 136 0.26 -12.74 3.24
CA LEU A 136 0.42 -11.32 3.60
C LEU A 136 1.41 -10.63 2.65
N PRO A 137 0.94 -10.00 1.56
CA PRO A 137 1.77 -9.14 0.72
C PRO A 137 2.07 -7.83 1.44
N MET A 138 3.32 -7.65 1.88
CA MET A 138 3.73 -6.54 2.74
C MET A 138 5.05 -5.91 2.30
N ALA A 139 5.39 -4.76 2.88
CA ALA A 139 6.73 -4.17 2.76
C ALA A 139 7.77 -5.03 3.48
N GLU A 140 9.03 -4.95 3.05
CA GLU A 140 10.20 -5.56 3.72
C GLU A 140 10.19 -5.30 5.24
N ILE A 141 10.10 -4.03 5.62
CA ILE A 141 10.17 -3.54 7.00
C ILE A 141 8.79 -3.47 7.70
N ALA A 142 7.77 -4.16 7.18
CA ALA A 142 6.43 -4.11 7.77
C ALA A 142 6.41 -4.69 9.19
N LYS A 143 5.65 -4.03 10.09
CA LYS A 143 5.43 -4.51 11.46
C LYS A 143 4.80 -5.90 11.45
N GLU A 144 5.28 -6.77 12.33
CA GLU A 144 4.83 -8.16 12.47
C GLU A 144 3.47 -8.30 13.19
N THR A 145 2.81 -7.20 13.56
CA THR A 145 1.57 -7.22 14.36
C THR A 145 0.50 -8.12 13.74
N LEU A 146 0.27 -8.02 12.42
CA LEU A 146 -0.75 -8.83 11.75
C LEU A 146 -0.35 -10.30 11.68
N GLU A 147 0.91 -10.58 11.35
CA GLU A 147 1.42 -11.95 11.30
C GLU A 147 1.29 -12.63 12.67
N LYS A 148 1.84 -12.02 13.73
CA LYS A 148 1.80 -12.56 15.08
C LYS A 148 0.37 -12.75 15.57
N GLY A 149 -0.51 -11.79 15.31
CA GLY A 149 -1.92 -11.89 15.70
C GLY A 149 -2.69 -13.00 14.98
N LEU A 150 -2.43 -13.22 13.69
CA LEU A 150 -3.05 -14.30 12.93
C LEU A 150 -2.55 -15.67 13.41
N ARG A 151 -1.24 -15.81 13.64
CA ARG A 151 -0.66 -17.04 14.20
C ARG A 151 -1.19 -17.32 15.62
N ALA A 152 -1.38 -16.30 16.44
CA ALA A 152 -1.98 -16.43 17.76
C ALA A 152 -3.45 -16.89 17.73
N LYS A 153 -4.15 -16.69 16.60
CA LYS A 153 -5.48 -17.25 16.30
C LYS A 153 -5.39 -18.59 15.54
N ASN A 154 -4.26 -19.30 15.63
CA ASN A 154 -3.96 -20.59 14.99
C ASN A 154 -3.86 -20.59 13.46
N ALA A 155 -3.85 -19.43 12.79
CA ALA A 155 -3.76 -19.41 11.33
C ALA A 155 -2.39 -19.86 10.81
N HIS A 156 -2.37 -20.52 9.65
CA HIS A 156 -1.16 -20.68 8.85
C HIS A 156 -0.87 -19.37 8.12
N VAL A 157 0.34 -18.82 8.26
CA VAL A 157 0.67 -17.50 7.69
C VAL A 157 1.95 -17.57 6.87
N LYS A 158 1.91 -17.06 5.64
CA LYS A 158 3.07 -16.74 4.82
C LYS A 158 3.14 -15.23 4.61
N VAL A 159 4.23 -14.64 5.05
CA VAL A 159 4.58 -13.26 4.67
C VAL A 159 5.29 -13.30 3.33
N LEU A 160 4.88 -12.41 2.44
CA LEU A 160 5.49 -12.19 1.14
C LEU A 160 5.97 -10.74 1.09
N LYS A 161 7.28 -10.53 1.06
CA LYS A 161 7.85 -9.19 0.95
C LYS A 161 7.77 -8.76 -0.50
N THR A 162 6.90 -7.79 -0.78
CA THR A 162 6.58 -7.37 -2.15
C THR A 162 7.37 -6.17 -2.61
N TYR A 163 7.79 -5.31 -1.69
CA TYR A 163 8.57 -4.12 -1.98
C TYR A 163 9.43 -3.71 -0.79
N LYS A 164 10.50 -2.99 -1.10
CA LYS A 164 11.33 -2.27 -0.13
C LYS A 164 11.11 -0.77 -0.26
N THR A 165 11.29 -0.06 0.85
CA THR A 165 11.24 1.40 0.86
C THR A 165 12.67 1.91 0.69
N LEU A 166 12.88 2.81 -0.27
CA LEU A 166 14.14 3.49 -0.46
C LEU A 166 14.01 4.93 0.02
N LEU A 167 15.04 5.38 0.74
CA LEU A 167 15.25 6.81 0.99
C LEU A 167 15.91 7.39 -0.25
N LEU A 168 15.32 8.45 -0.79
CA LEU A 168 15.91 9.22 -1.87
C LEU A 168 16.81 10.31 -1.30
N ASP A 169 17.71 10.82 -2.14
CA ASP A 169 18.36 12.10 -1.91
C ASP A 169 17.41 13.20 -2.43
N PRO A 170 16.72 13.92 -1.54
CA PRO A 170 15.72 14.89 -1.96
C PRO A 170 16.38 16.13 -2.57
N GLN A 171 15.83 16.58 -3.70
CA GLN A 171 16.23 17.83 -4.36
C GLN A 171 15.68 19.04 -3.60
N PHE A 172 16.16 19.26 -2.36
CA PHE A 172 15.75 20.39 -1.52
C PHE A 172 16.21 21.74 -2.06
N ASP A 173 17.17 21.77 -2.98
CA ASP A 173 17.55 22.94 -3.75
C ASP A 173 16.38 23.54 -4.57
N LEU A 174 15.34 22.75 -4.83
CA LEU A 174 14.10 23.22 -5.46
C LEU A 174 13.14 23.93 -4.49
N VAL A 175 13.36 23.81 -3.18
CA VAL A 175 12.52 24.35 -2.11
C VAL A 175 13.04 25.72 -1.67
N ARG A 176 12.14 26.70 -1.57
CA ARG A 176 12.41 28.08 -1.15
C ARG A 176 11.77 28.37 0.21
N GLU A 177 12.24 29.38 0.91
CA GLU A 177 11.70 29.76 2.23
C GLU A 177 10.22 30.16 2.18
N GLU A 178 9.76 30.72 1.06
CA GLU A 178 8.38 31.16 0.86
C GLU A 178 7.45 30.03 0.36
N ASP A 179 7.98 28.82 0.14
CA ASP A 179 7.21 27.70 -0.38
C ASP A 179 6.33 27.07 0.72
N TRP A 180 5.11 26.67 0.34
CA TRP A 180 4.25 25.88 1.20
C TRP A 180 4.64 24.41 1.13
N VAL A 181 4.90 23.77 2.27
CA VAL A 181 5.26 22.34 2.33
C VAL A 181 4.09 21.52 2.88
N ILE A 182 3.68 20.47 2.16
CA ILE A 182 2.61 19.57 2.61
C ILE A 182 3.20 18.25 3.14
N PHE A 183 2.97 18.03 4.44
CA PHE A 183 3.20 16.75 5.09
C PHE A 183 1.93 15.91 5.12
N THR A 184 2.11 14.63 4.88
CA THR A 184 1.01 13.82 4.38
C THR A 184 1.11 12.38 4.89
N SER A 185 2.21 12.05 5.58
CA SER A 185 2.38 10.93 6.50
C SER A 185 3.40 11.30 7.59
N PRO A 186 3.36 10.66 8.77
CA PRO A 186 4.39 10.85 9.81
C PRO A 186 5.81 10.52 9.32
N SER A 187 5.95 9.55 8.40
CA SER A 187 7.25 9.21 7.83
C SER A 187 7.86 10.38 7.06
N THR A 188 7.06 11.16 6.33
CA THR A 188 7.58 12.33 5.60
C THR A 188 8.05 13.43 6.55
N VAL A 189 7.43 13.58 7.72
CA VAL A 189 7.88 14.53 8.75
C VAL A 189 9.23 14.11 9.34
N ASN A 190 9.42 12.82 9.61
CA ASN A 190 10.66 12.33 10.23
C ASN A 190 11.88 12.34 9.30
N HIS A 191 11.67 12.43 7.97
CA HIS A 191 12.75 12.40 6.97
C HIS A 191 12.96 13.75 6.27
N TYR A 192 12.21 14.79 6.66
CA TYR A 192 12.44 16.18 6.28
C TYR A 192 13.27 16.85 7.36
#